data_AF-A0A8S3HRB5-F1
#
_entry.id   AF-A0A8S3HRB5-F1
#
_cell.length_a   1.000
_cell.length_b   1.000
_cell.length_c   1.000
_cell.angle_alpha   90.00
_cell.angle_beta   90.00
_cell.angle_gamma   90.00
#
_symmetry.space_group_name_H-M   'P 1'
#
loop_
_entity.id
_entity.type
_entity.pdbx_description
1 polymer ?
#
loop_
_entity_poly.entity_id
_entity_poly.type
_entity_poly.pdbx_seq_one_letter_code
_entity_poly.pdbx_strand_id
1 'polypeptide(L)'
;MWNEEFWLPRNTTWTNFTVLEQQGIRLPQLHDLIYVYPLALLLYVTRLLLEYCIAQPVGRLVGIRQVHLRNSRVSLLGKFSESCWRFIFYLCIFLYGNQVNSFLFPLKKSWTWDTKDCWLNYPNHRLTDDIFWYYMIELAFYWSLIFSQFIDVKRKDFWQMFLHHIATISLLSFSYTVNFVRIGALVLVIHDCGDFWLEVG
;
A
#
# COMPACT_ATOMS: atom_id res chain seq x y z
N MET A 1 9.51 10.61 -25.56
CA MET A 1 9.70 9.72 -24.40
C MET A 1 8.55 8.71 -24.20
N TRP A 2 7.39 8.90 -24.84
CA TRP A 2 6.27 7.95 -24.86
C TRP A 2 6.15 7.26 -26.22
N ASN A 3 7.01 6.28 -26.50
CA ASN A 3 6.91 5.48 -27.72
C ASN A 3 5.98 4.29 -27.46
N GLU A 4 4.93 4.15 -28.26
CA GLU A 4 3.95 3.06 -28.19
C GLU A 4 4.62 1.67 -28.26
N GLU A 5 5.63 1.49 -29.12
CA GLU A 5 6.29 0.20 -29.30
C GLU A 5 7.07 -0.30 -28.08
N PHE A 6 7.51 0.63 -27.23
CA PHE A 6 8.29 0.28 -26.04
C PHE A 6 7.38 -0.12 -24.87
N TRP A 7 6.24 0.56 -24.73
CA TRP A 7 5.36 0.42 -23.56
C TRP A 7 4.14 -0.47 -23.81
N LEU A 8 3.69 -0.61 -25.05
CA LEU A 8 2.48 -1.34 -25.42
C LEU A 8 2.81 -2.63 -26.21
N PRO A 9 1.99 -3.68 -26.09
CA PRO A 9 2.07 -4.84 -26.97
C PRO A 9 1.87 -4.46 -28.45
N ARG A 10 2.43 -5.26 -29.36
CA ARG A 10 2.26 -5.05 -30.81
C ARG A 10 0.79 -4.93 -31.17
N ASN A 11 0.46 -3.97 -32.04
CA ASN A 11 -0.90 -3.62 -32.48
C ASN A 11 -1.81 -2.92 -31.43
N THR A 12 -1.23 -2.35 -30.37
CA THR A 12 -1.97 -1.52 -29.41
C THR A 12 -1.48 -0.08 -29.48
N THR A 13 -2.40 0.87 -29.63
CA THR A 13 -2.13 2.32 -29.68
C THR A 13 -2.82 3.02 -28.51
N TRP A 14 -2.41 4.25 -28.21
CA TRP A 14 -3.05 5.02 -27.12
C TRP A 14 -4.54 5.30 -27.37
N THR A 15 -4.97 5.35 -28.64
CA THR A 15 -6.37 5.57 -29.03
C THR A 15 -7.30 4.46 -28.54
N ASN A 16 -6.80 3.22 -28.40
CA ASN A 16 -7.61 2.09 -27.92
C ASN A 16 -8.13 2.34 -26.50
N PHE A 17 -7.33 3.00 -25.64
CA PHE A 17 -7.75 3.33 -24.27
C PHE A 17 -8.87 4.37 -24.26
N THR A 18 -8.80 5.37 -25.14
CA THR A 18 -9.85 6.39 -25.25
C THR A 18 -11.19 5.80 -25.69
N VAL A 19 -11.16 4.77 -26.55
CA VAL A 19 -12.37 4.04 -26.96
C VAL A 19 -12.93 3.20 -25.81
N LEU A 20 -12.09 2.55 -25.01
CA LEU A 20 -12.53 1.80 -23.83
C LEU A 20 -13.15 2.71 -22.77
N GLU A 21 -12.57 3.89 -22.56
CA GLU A 21 -13.12 4.89 -21.65
C GLU A 21 -14.48 5.40 -22.14
N GLN A 22 -14.64 5.63 -23.45
CA GLN A 22 -15.93 5.95 -24.07
C GLN A 22 -16.97 4.82 -23.95
N GLN A 23 -16.53 3.56 -23.85
CA GLN A 23 -17.38 2.40 -23.58
C GLN A 23 -17.71 2.22 -22.08
N GLY A 24 -17.28 3.15 -21.22
CA GLY A 24 -17.55 3.13 -19.78
C GLY A 24 -16.60 2.22 -18.98
N ILE A 25 -15.50 1.77 -19.58
CA ILE A 25 -14.47 1.00 -18.87
C ILE A 25 -13.52 1.97 -18.17
N ARG A 26 -13.62 2.05 -16.84
CA ARG A 26 -12.68 2.83 -16.02
C ARG A 26 -11.29 2.19 -16.08
N LEU A 27 -10.29 2.97 -16.48
CA LEU A 27 -8.88 2.62 -16.45
C LEU A 27 -8.17 3.46 -15.38
N PRO A 28 -7.02 3.00 -14.85
CA PRO A 28 -6.20 3.80 -13.94
C PRO A 28 -5.72 5.09 -14.61
N GLN A 29 -5.84 6.23 -13.91
CA GLN A 29 -5.35 7.50 -14.40
C GLN A 29 -4.35 8.12 -13.43
N LEU A 30 -3.39 8.89 -13.93
CA LEU A 30 -2.43 9.56 -13.06
C LEU A 30 -3.11 10.50 -12.06
N HIS A 31 -4.23 11.12 -12.46
CA HIS A 31 -4.96 12.05 -11.60
C HIS A 31 -5.59 11.35 -10.38
N ASP A 32 -5.87 10.04 -10.44
CA ASP A 32 -6.40 9.27 -9.32
C ASP A 32 -5.43 9.30 -8.12
N LEU A 33 -4.12 9.46 -8.36
CA LEU A 33 -3.13 9.52 -7.28
C LEU A 33 -3.31 10.74 -6.34
N ILE A 34 -4.15 11.71 -6.70
CA ILE A 34 -4.47 12.83 -5.80
C ILE A 34 -5.24 12.39 -4.55
N TYR A 35 -6.02 11.29 -4.62
CA TYR A 35 -6.78 10.76 -3.48
C TYR A 35 -5.86 10.23 -2.37
N VAL A 36 -4.60 9.94 -2.70
CA VAL A 36 -3.59 9.44 -1.77
C VAL A 36 -3.26 10.44 -0.67
N TYR A 37 -3.15 11.73 -1.00
CA TYR A 37 -2.74 12.76 -0.04
C TYR A 37 -3.74 12.99 1.12
N PRO A 38 -5.05 13.21 0.88
CA PRO A 38 -6.01 13.31 1.97
C PRO A 38 -6.15 11.99 2.74
N LEU A 39 -6.02 10.85 2.07
CA LEU A 39 -6.06 9.55 2.72
C LEU A 39 -4.83 9.29 3.61
N ALA A 40 -3.65 9.74 3.19
CA ALA A 40 -2.43 9.66 3.99
C ALA A 40 -2.53 10.50 5.26
N LEU A 41 -3.12 11.71 5.14
CA LEU A 41 -3.41 12.54 6.30
C LEU A 41 -4.42 11.86 7.23
N LEU A 42 -5.49 11.29 6.68
CA LEU A 42 -6.48 10.54 7.46
C LEU A 42 -5.83 9.36 8.20
N LEU A 43 -5.01 8.56 7.52
CA LEU A 43 -4.28 7.44 8.12
C LEU A 43 -3.35 7.91 9.23
N TYR A 44 -2.63 9.01 9.03
CA TYR A 44 -1.79 9.60 10.06
C TYR A 44 -2.60 10.05 11.29
N VAL A 45 -3.77 10.69 11.09
CA VAL A 45 -4.66 11.03 12.20
C VAL A 45 -5.18 9.77 12.92
N THR A 46 -5.56 8.73 12.18
CA THR A 46 -6.00 7.47 12.79
C THR A 46 -4.90 6.80 13.59
N ARG A 47 -3.64 6.89 13.13
CA ARG A 47 -2.46 6.46 13.90
C ARG A 47 -2.40 7.17 15.24
N LEU A 48 -2.46 8.50 15.25
CA LEU A 48 -2.40 9.27 16.48
C LEU A 48 -3.54 8.89 17.43
N LEU A 49 -4.77 8.78 16.93
CA LEU A 49 -5.91 8.36 17.75
C LEU A 49 -5.71 6.96 18.32
N LEU A 50 -5.23 5.99 17.54
CA LEU A 50 -4.98 4.63 18.02
C LEU A 50 -3.88 4.63 19.09
N GLU A 51 -2.77 5.31 18.85
CA GLU A 51 -1.65 5.40 19.79
C GLU A 51 -2.10 6.01 21.12
N TYR A 52 -2.77 7.16 21.10
CA TYR A 52 -3.15 7.89 22.31
C TYR A 52 -4.38 7.31 23.02
N CYS A 53 -5.42 6.91 22.28
CA CYS A 53 -6.69 6.48 22.87
C CYS A 53 -6.74 4.98 23.19
N ILE A 54 -5.95 4.15 22.52
CA ILE A 54 -6.02 2.68 22.66
C ILE A 54 -4.70 2.10 23.14
N ALA A 55 -3.62 2.25 22.36
CA ALA A 55 -2.38 1.53 22.62
C ALA A 55 -1.70 1.98 23.92
N GLN A 56 -1.61 3.29 24.19
CA GLN A 56 -1.01 3.76 25.43
C GLN A 56 -1.79 3.34 26.69
N PRO A 57 -3.13 3.48 26.76
CA PRO A 57 -3.92 2.95 27.88
C PRO A 57 -3.75 1.44 28.07
N VAL A 58 -3.86 0.65 27.00
CA VAL A 58 -3.68 -0.81 27.06
C VAL A 58 -2.27 -1.16 27.52
N GLY A 59 -1.25 -0.48 26.99
CA GLY A 59 0.13 -0.70 27.40
C GLY A 59 0.35 -0.45 28.89
N ARG A 60 -0.22 0.64 29.44
CA ARG A 60 -0.15 0.94 30.88
C ARG A 60 -0.89 -0.10 31.72
N LEU A 61 -2.05 -0.59 31.27
CA LEU A 61 -2.83 -1.64 31.94
C LEU A 61 -2.07 -2.98 31.99
N VAL A 62 -1.34 -3.33 30.92
CA VAL A 62 -0.49 -4.53 30.86
C VAL A 62 0.85 -4.34 31.61
N GLY A 63 1.09 -3.15 32.17
CA GLY A 63 2.28 -2.85 32.98
C GLY A 63 3.48 -2.33 32.20
N ILE A 64 3.32 -1.97 30.93
CA ILE A 64 4.36 -1.34 30.11
C ILE A 64 4.61 0.08 30.63
N ARG A 65 5.78 0.29 31.23
CA ARG A 65 6.19 1.57 31.79
C ARG A 65 6.71 2.51 30.70
N GLN A 66 6.52 3.81 30.89
CA GLN A 66 7.06 4.86 30.03
C GLN A 66 8.56 5.09 30.32
N VAL A 67 9.38 4.05 30.13
CA VAL A 67 10.83 4.09 30.33
C VAL A 67 11.50 4.33 28.99
N HIS A 68 12.49 5.22 28.95
CA HIS A 68 13.33 5.40 27.75
C HIS A 68 14.25 4.19 27.59
N LEU A 69 14.26 3.62 26.39
CA LEU A 69 15.15 2.49 26.09
C LEU A 69 16.61 2.95 26.11
N ARG A 70 17.51 2.09 26.60
CA ARG A 70 18.94 2.38 26.68
C ARG A 70 19.46 2.81 25.30
N ASN A 71 20.09 3.98 25.22
CA ASN A 71 20.58 4.61 23.98
C ASN A 71 19.49 5.00 22.95
N SER A 72 18.23 5.18 23.37
CA SER A 72 17.11 5.55 22.49
C SER A 72 16.35 6.75 23.06
N ARG A 73 15.96 7.68 22.19
CA ARG A 73 15.06 8.80 22.53
C ARG A 73 13.57 8.39 22.53
N VAL A 74 13.27 7.14 22.17
CA VAL A 74 11.91 6.57 22.15
C VAL A 74 11.65 5.79 23.44
N SER A 75 10.49 6.02 24.04
CA SER A 75 10.01 5.27 25.20
C SER A 75 9.52 3.87 24.82
N LEU A 76 9.60 2.90 25.74
CA LEU A 76 9.08 1.55 25.54
C LEU A 76 7.58 1.56 25.20
N LEU A 77 6.80 2.39 25.88
CA LEU A 77 5.37 2.57 25.61
C LEU A 77 5.12 3.15 24.20
N GLY A 78 5.98 4.07 23.75
CA GLY A 78 5.92 4.62 22.39
C GLY A 78 6.20 3.56 21.33
N LYS A 79 7.23 2.72 21.53
CA LYS A 79 7.51 1.59 20.62
C LYS A 79 6.37 0.58 20.58
N PHE A 80 5.82 0.22 21.74
CA PHE A 80 4.65 -0.64 21.81
C PHE A 80 3.48 -0.07 21.01
N SER A 81 3.23 1.24 21.15
CA SER A 81 2.14 1.92 20.43
C SER A 81 2.36 1.93 18.92
N GLU A 82 3.60 2.20 18.47
CA GLU A 82 4.00 2.14 17.06
C GLU A 82 3.80 0.72 16.49
N SER A 83 4.21 -0.32 17.23
CA SER A 83 4.02 -1.72 16.84
C SER A 83 2.54 -2.11 16.79
N CYS A 84 1.71 -1.66 17.73
CA CYS A 84 0.27 -1.91 17.71
C CYS A 84 -0.40 -1.28 16.48
N TRP A 85 -0.06 -0.03 16.16
CA TRP A 85 -0.59 0.65 14.97
C TRP A 85 -0.24 -0.12 13.70
N ARG A 86 1.03 -0.45 13.51
CA ARG A 86 1.52 -1.19 12.33
C ARG A 86 0.88 -2.56 12.23
N PHE A 87 0.84 -3.32 13.33
CA PHE A 87 0.20 -4.63 13.37
C PHE A 87 -1.28 -4.59 12.94
N ILE A 88 -2.05 -3.64 13.49
CA ILE A 88 -3.48 -3.50 13.16
C ILE A 88 -3.65 -3.12 11.69
N PHE A 89 -2.85 -2.17 11.18
CA PHE A 89 -2.90 -1.76 9.79
C PHE A 89 -2.59 -2.93 8.85
N TYR A 90 -1.43 -3.60 9.02
CA TYR A 90 -1.03 -4.71 8.16
C TYR A 90 -1.99 -5.89 8.23
N LEU A 91 -2.56 -6.19 9.41
CA LEU A 91 -3.57 -7.24 9.52
C LEU A 91 -4.84 -6.87 8.75
N CYS A 92 -5.34 -5.64 8.91
CA CYS A 92 -6.54 -5.19 8.20
C CYS A 92 -6.32 -5.18 6.69
N ILE A 93 -5.18 -4.66 6.22
CA ILE A 93 -4.91 -4.51 4.79
C ILE A 93 -4.62 -5.87 4.13
N PHE A 94 -3.95 -6.79 4.83
CA PHE A 94 -3.78 -8.17 4.37
C PHE A 94 -5.12 -8.90 4.23
N LEU A 95 -6.02 -8.80 5.23
CA LEU A 95 -7.36 -9.40 5.13
C LEU A 95 -8.16 -8.78 3.98
N TYR A 96 -8.08 -7.46 3.82
CA TYR A 96 -8.71 -6.77 2.70
C TYR A 96 -8.12 -7.20 1.35
N GLY A 97 -6.80 -7.31 1.23
CA GLY A 97 -6.11 -7.79 0.03
C GLY A 97 -6.53 -9.20 -0.36
N ASN A 98 -6.67 -10.12 0.59
CA ASN A 98 -7.19 -11.47 0.34
C ASN A 98 -8.65 -11.45 -0.16
N GLN A 99 -9.49 -10.57 0.39
CA GLN A 99 -10.87 -10.38 -0.06
C GLN A 99 -10.92 -9.79 -1.48
N VAL A 100 -10.17 -8.71 -1.73
CA VAL A 100 -10.07 -8.02 -3.02
C VAL A 100 -9.57 -8.99 -4.08
N ASN A 101 -8.51 -9.74 -3.82
CA ASN A 101 -8.00 -10.76 -4.74
C ASN A 101 -8.92 -11.99 -4.83
N SER A 102 -10.03 -12.05 -4.09
CA SER A 102 -10.95 -13.20 -4.08
C SER A 102 -10.21 -14.52 -3.87
N PHE A 103 -9.22 -14.53 -2.97
CA PHE A 103 -8.35 -15.68 -2.74
C PHE A 103 -9.17 -16.94 -2.39
N LEU A 104 -10.23 -16.77 -1.60
CA LEU A 104 -11.16 -17.85 -1.22
C LEU A 104 -12.12 -18.30 -2.34
N PHE A 105 -12.22 -17.58 -3.46
CA PHE A 105 -13.14 -17.87 -4.57
C PHE A 105 -12.42 -17.80 -5.93
N PRO A 106 -11.63 -18.84 -6.30
CA PRO A 106 -10.76 -18.84 -7.47
C PRO A 106 -11.45 -18.50 -8.80
N LEU A 107 -12.75 -18.82 -8.92
CA LEU A 107 -13.54 -18.59 -10.13
C LEU A 107 -13.90 -17.11 -10.36
N LYS A 108 -13.80 -16.24 -9.34
CA LYS A 108 -14.15 -14.81 -9.48
C LYS A 108 -13.03 -13.99 -10.09
N LYS A 109 -11.77 -14.30 -9.74
CA LYS A 109 -10.56 -13.63 -10.19
C LYS A 109 -9.49 -14.68 -10.48
N SER A 110 -9.59 -15.32 -11.64
CA SER A 110 -8.70 -16.41 -12.03
C SER A 110 -7.21 -16.03 -12.01
N TRP A 111 -6.92 -14.75 -12.31
CA TRP A 111 -5.59 -14.15 -12.26
C TRP A 111 -4.91 -14.20 -10.89
N THR A 112 -5.64 -14.47 -9.81
CA THR A 112 -5.05 -14.66 -8.49
C THR A 112 -4.32 -15.99 -8.35
N TRP A 113 -4.74 -17.01 -9.10
CA TRP A 113 -4.21 -18.37 -9.02
C TRP A 113 -3.42 -18.77 -10.26
N ASP A 114 -3.74 -18.22 -11.44
CA ASP A 114 -2.92 -18.35 -12.65
C ASP A 114 -2.34 -16.98 -13.04
N THR A 115 -1.03 -16.82 -12.89
CA THR A 115 -0.36 -15.56 -13.22
C THR A 115 -0.38 -15.24 -14.72
N LYS A 116 -0.65 -16.21 -15.60
CA LYS A 116 -0.85 -15.95 -17.03
C LYS A 116 -2.05 -15.04 -17.26
N ASP A 117 -3.10 -15.19 -16.47
CA ASP A 117 -4.32 -14.38 -16.54
C ASP A 117 -4.09 -12.94 -16.06
N CYS A 118 -2.99 -12.67 -15.34
CA CYS A 118 -2.56 -11.29 -15.08
C CYS A 118 -2.12 -10.57 -16.36
N TRP A 119 -1.70 -11.29 -17.40
CA TRP A 119 -1.23 -10.71 -18.67
C TRP A 119 -2.27 -10.76 -19.78
N LEU A 120 -3.27 -11.63 -19.67
CA LEU A 120 -4.37 -11.68 -20.63
C LEU A 120 -5.11 -10.35 -20.68
N ASN A 121 -5.25 -9.81 -21.89
CA ASN A 121 -5.85 -8.50 -22.18
C ASN A 121 -5.13 -7.30 -21.56
N TYR A 122 -3.89 -7.45 -21.05
CA TYR A 122 -3.06 -6.30 -20.73
C TYR A 122 -2.78 -5.51 -22.02
N PRO A 123 -2.81 -4.16 -22.01
CA PRO A 123 -3.00 -3.22 -20.87
C PRO A 123 -4.45 -2.79 -20.61
N ASN A 124 -5.45 -3.51 -21.11
CA ASN A 124 -6.86 -3.12 -21.10
C ASN A 124 -7.64 -3.72 -19.91
N HIS A 125 -7.01 -3.83 -18.74
CA HIS A 125 -7.70 -4.32 -17.55
C HIS A 125 -8.63 -3.25 -16.99
N ARG A 126 -9.90 -3.62 -16.77
CA ARG A 126 -10.85 -2.77 -16.07
C ARG A 126 -10.39 -2.54 -14.64
N LEU A 127 -10.32 -1.28 -14.23
CA LEU A 127 -10.14 -0.89 -12.84
C LEU A 127 -11.47 -1.05 -12.11
N THR A 128 -11.54 -2.01 -11.19
CA THR A 128 -12.67 -2.19 -10.29
C THR A 128 -12.46 -1.39 -9.01
N ASP A 129 -13.55 -0.96 -8.36
CA ASP A 129 -13.46 -0.04 -7.21
C ASP A 129 -12.72 -0.64 -6.00
N ASP A 130 -12.81 -1.95 -5.81
CA ASP A 130 -12.09 -2.69 -4.78
C ASP A 130 -10.57 -2.67 -4.99
N ILE A 131 -10.12 -2.86 -6.24
CA ILE A 131 -8.70 -2.76 -6.61
C ILE A 131 -8.22 -1.30 -6.52
N PHE A 132 -9.06 -0.36 -6.94
CA PHE A 132 -8.78 1.06 -6.80
C PHE A 132 -8.49 1.44 -5.35
N TRP A 133 -9.42 1.13 -4.43
CA TRP A 133 -9.25 1.47 -3.02
C TRP A 133 -8.09 0.73 -2.36
N TYR A 134 -7.82 -0.53 -2.76
CA TYR A 134 -6.65 -1.27 -2.27
C TYR A 134 -5.35 -0.53 -2.60
N TYR A 135 -5.17 -0.12 -3.87
CA TYR A 135 -4.01 0.68 -4.28
C TYR A 135 -3.94 2.04 -3.59
N MET A 136 -5.06 2.76 -3.47
CA MET A 136 -5.07 4.09 -2.86
C MET A 136 -4.71 4.03 -1.37
N ILE A 137 -5.25 3.06 -0.63
CA ILE A 137 -4.99 2.88 0.81
C ILE A 137 -3.53 2.49 1.05
N GLU A 138 -3.00 1.54 0.30
CA GLU A 138 -1.60 1.13 0.40
C GLU A 138 -0.65 2.29 0.11
N LEU A 139 -0.87 2.97 -1.00
CA LEU A 139 -0.05 4.11 -1.38
C LEU A 139 -0.13 5.24 -0.34
N ALA A 140 -1.33 5.49 0.21
CA ALA A 140 -1.54 6.48 1.27
C ALA A 140 -0.84 6.11 2.57
N PHE A 141 -0.77 4.82 2.92
CA PHE A 141 -0.03 4.36 4.08
C PHE A 141 1.46 4.65 3.93
N TYR A 142 2.08 4.28 2.81
CA TYR A 142 3.50 4.61 2.57
C TYR A 142 3.78 6.11 2.52
N TRP A 143 2.88 6.91 1.95
CA TRP A 143 2.99 8.37 2.03
C TRP A 143 2.91 8.88 3.47
N SER A 144 2.01 8.32 4.28
CA SER A 144 1.92 8.68 5.70
C SER A 144 3.23 8.35 6.44
N LEU A 145 3.90 7.25 6.09
CA LEU A 145 5.20 6.86 6.64
C LEU A 145 6.32 7.80 6.20
N ILE A 146 6.34 8.25 4.94
CA ILE A 146 7.29 9.25 4.46
C ILE A 146 7.21 10.52 5.30
N PHE A 147 6.01 11.06 5.51
CA PHE A 147 5.83 12.29 6.29
C PHE A 147 6.14 12.07 7.76
N SER A 148 5.61 11.01 8.37
CA SER A 148 5.79 10.76 9.79
C SER A 148 7.25 10.52 10.14
N GLN A 149 8.05 9.91 9.26
CA GLN A 149 9.46 9.64 9.53
C GLN A 149 10.30 10.90 9.76
N PHE A 150 9.88 12.08 9.25
CA PHE A 150 10.54 13.36 9.54
C PHE A 150 10.11 14.00 10.86
N ILE A 151 8.92 13.65 11.35
CA ILE A 151 8.35 14.13 12.63
C ILE A 151 8.82 13.23 13.78
N ASP A 152 8.81 11.93 13.52
CA ASP A 152 9.23 10.89 14.45
C ASP A 152 10.74 10.97 14.73
N VAL A 153 11.16 10.37 15.84
CA VAL A 153 12.57 10.32 16.23
C VAL A 153 13.34 9.55 15.15
N LYS A 154 14.26 10.26 14.48
CA LYS A 154 15.15 9.65 13.47
C LYS A 154 15.97 8.51 14.08
N ARG A 155 15.79 7.32 13.52
CA ARG A 155 16.53 6.10 13.86
C ARG A 155 17.80 5.98 13.00
N LYS A 156 18.69 5.04 13.30
CA LYS A 156 20.00 4.89 12.61
C LYS A 156 19.84 4.45 11.15
N ASP A 157 18.75 3.74 10.87
CA ASP A 157 18.29 3.22 9.58
C ASP A 157 17.45 4.24 8.78
N PHE A 158 17.39 5.51 9.21
CA PHE A 158 16.53 6.54 8.61
C PHE A 158 16.63 6.62 7.07
N TRP A 159 17.85 6.73 6.52
CA TRP A 159 18.02 6.88 5.07
C TRP A 159 17.66 5.61 4.30
N GLN A 160 17.93 4.43 4.86
CA GLN A 160 17.56 3.17 4.26
C GLN A 160 16.04 3.02 4.18
N MET A 161 15.32 3.28 5.28
CA MET A 161 13.85 3.21 5.30
C MET A 161 13.20 4.31 4.44
N PHE A 162 13.77 5.51 4.41
CA PHE A 162 13.29 6.59 3.55
C PHE A 162 13.38 6.21 2.07
N LEU A 163 14.55 5.71 1.64
CA LEU A 163 14.76 5.27 0.26
C LEU A 163 13.89 4.06 -0.09
N HIS A 164 13.69 3.13 0.86
CA HIS A 164 12.78 2.00 0.70
C HIS A 164 11.34 2.49 0.44
N HIS A 165 10.81 3.39 1.26
CA HIS A 165 9.46 3.93 1.04
C HIS A 165 9.35 4.68 -0.30
N ILE A 166 10.37 5.44 -0.71
CA ILE A 166 10.39 6.07 -2.05
C ILE A 166 10.32 5.02 -3.15
N ALA A 167 11.08 3.94 -3.04
CA ALA A 167 11.05 2.84 -4.00
C ALA A 167 9.64 2.23 -4.04
N THR A 168 9.08 1.82 -2.90
CA THR A 168 7.74 1.22 -2.82
C THR A 168 6.66 2.15 -3.40
N ILE A 169 6.64 3.44 -3.03
CA ILE A 169 5.72 4.43 -3.60
C ILE A 169 5.88 4.55 -5.12
N SER A 170 7.12 4.57 -5.61
CA SER A 170 7.43 4.66 -7.04
C SER A 170 6.95 3.42 -7.79
N LEU A 171 7.21 2.21 -7.26
CA LEU A 171 6.76 0.95 -7.85
C LEU A 171 5.23 0.84 -7.86
N LEU A 172 4.54 1.18 -6.77
CA LEU A 172 3.08 1.16 -6.70
C LEU A 172 2.45 2.17 -7.67
N SER A 173 2.95 3.41 -7.69
CA SER A 173 2.46 4.46 -8.59
C SER A 173 2.68 4.08 -10.05
N PHE A 174 3.87 3.56 -10.37
CA PHE A 174 4.17 3.06 -11.71
C PHE A 174 3.23 1.92 -12.09
N SER A 175 3.13 0.87 -11.26
CA SER A 175 2.24 -0.28 -11.46
C SER A 175 0.80 0.15 -11.73
N TYR A 176 0.30 1.13 -10.97
CA TYR A 176 -1.04 1.67 -11.16
C TYR A 176 -1.18 2.39 -12.50
N THR A 177 -0.29 3.33 -12.81
CA THR A 177 -0.38 4.18 -14.03
C THR A 177 -0.22 3.41 -15.34
N VAL A 178 0.53 2.30 -15.35
CA VAL A 178 0.65 1.43 -16.54
C VAL A 178 -0.39 0.30 -16.58
N ASN A 179 -1.35 0.30 -15.65
CA ASN A 179 -2.40 -0.71 -15.53
C ASN A 179 -1.89 -2.14 -15.28
N PHE A 180 -0.83 -2.29 -14.49
CA PHE A 180 -0.40 -3.58 -13.91
C PHE A 180 -1.25 -3.98 -12.69
N VAL A 181 -2.51 -3.55 -12.63
CA VAL A 181 -3.36 -3.65 -11.44
C VAL A 181 -3.56 -5.09 -10.95
N ARG A 182 -3.64 -6.09 -11.85
CA ARG A 182 -3.77 -7.51 -11.48
C ARG A 182 -2.51 -8.07 -10.83
N ILE A 183 -1.37 -7.99 -11.53
CA ILE A 183 -0.10 -8.51 -10.99
C ILE A 183 0.35 -7.71 -9.77
N GLY A 184 0.18 -6.39 -9.77
CA GLY A 184 0.55 -5.57 -8.64
C GLY A 184 -0.35 -5.80 -7.42
N ALA A 185 -1.64 -6.15 -7.59
CA ALA A 185 -2.48 -6.55 -6.46
C ALA A 185 -2.02 -7.86 -5.80
N LEU A 186 -1.44 -8.78 -6.57
CA LEU A 186 -0.79 -9.98 -6.01
C LEU A 186 0.51 -9.63 -5.28
N VAL A 187 1.33 -8.76 -5.88
CA VAL A 187 2.57 -8.29 -5.27
C VAL A 187 2.30 -7.58 -3.95
N LEU A 188 1.26 -6.74 -3.86
CA LEU A 188 0.85 -6.07 -2.62
C LEU A 188 0.57 -7.07 -1.50
N VAL A 189 -0.26 -8.10 -1.74
CA VAL A 189 -0.55 -9.12 -0.71
C VAL A 189 0.70 -9.84 -0.22
N ILE A 190 1.63 -10.15 -1.13
CA ILE A 190 2.91 -10.79 -0.76
C ILE A 190 3.82 -9.82 0.00
N HIS A 191 3.83 -8.56 -0.40
CA HIS A 191 4.59 -7.50 0.26
C HIS A 191 4.12 -7.29 1.69
N ASP A 192 2.80 -7.20 1.91
CA ASP A 192 2.18 -7.02 3.23
C ASP A 192 2.53 -8.17 4.19
N CYS A 193 2.59 -9.41 3.68
CA CYS A 193 3.09 -10.56 4.43
C CYS A 193 4.57 -10.45 4.81
N GLY A 194 5.40 -9.93 3.90
CA GLY A 194 6.84 -9.80 4.09
C GLY A 194 7.21 -8.69 5.08
N ASP A 195 6.55 -7.54 4.99
CA ASP A 195 6.79 -6.37 5.83
C ASP A 195 6.55 -6.68 7.31
N PHE A 196 5.55 -7.50 7.62
CA PHE A 196 5.32 -8.00 8.98
C PHE A 196 6.58 -8.68 9.56
N TRP A 197 7.29 -9.48 8.77
CA TRP A 197 8.46 -10.24 9.23
C TRP A 197 9.68 -9.34 9.48
N LEU A 198 9.84 -8.28 8.70
CA LEU A 198 10.90 -7.28 8.87
C LEU A 198 10.72 -6.44 10.14
N GLU A 199 9.50 -6.34 10.66
CA GLU A 199 9.21 -5.62 11.90
C GLU A 199 9.37 -6.46 13.18
N VAL A 200 9.40 -7.79 13.05
CA VAL A 200 9.54 -8.73 14.19
C VAL A 200 11.00 -9.09 14.49
N GLY A 201 11.90 -8.97 13.51
CA GLY A 201 13.34 -9.29 13.63
C GLY A 201 14.20 -8.13 14.12
#